data_AF-A0A847GFE3-F1
#
_entry.id   AF-A0A847GFE3-F1
#
_cell.length_a   1.000
_cell.length_b   1.000
_cell.length_c   1.000
_cell.angle_alpha   90.00
_cell.angle_beta   90.00
_cell.angle_gamma   90.00
#
_symmetry.space_group_name_H-M   'P 1'
#
loop_
_entity.id
_entity.type
_entity.pdbx_description
1 polymer ?
#
loop_
_entity_poly.entity_id
_entity_poly.type
_entity_poly.pdbx_seq_one_letter_code
_entity_poly.pdbx_strand_id
1 'polypeptide(L)'
;MAILGTSRRRIAVTGTVRSGKTVFLTSLINHLLEHEPGRFNFAGGAKITNAKIMPVPQESRFNYDGYRDALSRGREWPRKTRDSSHFTLAFNRSDWRAWRSELHFFDFPGERIADAAIAAHADYGQWADFILQHLENFEEYRRLSSDYFEALRRPRIGAMDITAAYRALMWRLYTHYMPMISPSTFLLDLNGGMISGETDIPSRHSGLPPDPKGVPGEFAPLPGPQRLENPETAALFQKNYTAYRKTVVLPLFNDLRRSHALVVLVNIPELLAGGVGRFNDTRKIVGDLLAEYDPSTNTLLK
;
A
#
# COMPACT_ATOMS: atom_id res chain seq x y z
N MET A 1 16.08 -33.64 20.36
CA MET A 1 16.17 -33.91 18.90
C MET A 1 16.89 -32.74 18.25
N ALA A 2 17.89 -33.00 17.41
CA ALA A 2 18.55 -31.94 16.65
C ALA A 2 17.58 -31.39 15.60
N ILE A 3 17.57 -30.06 15.42
CA ILE A 3 16.82 -29.40 14.35
C ILE A 3 17.56 -29.71 13.04
N LEU A 4 16.88 -30.36 12.10
CA LEU A 4 17.42 -30.75 10.79
C LEU A 4 17.39 -29.60 9.78
N GLY A 5 16.56 -28.58 10.00
CA GLY A 5 16.50 -27.39 9.16
C GLY A 5 15.45 -26.37 9.59
N THR A 6 15.34 -25.29 8.81
CA THR A 6 14.35 -24.22 9.03
C THR A 6 13.45 -24.09 7.81
N SER A 7 12.14 -24.24 8.00
CA SER A 7 11.13 -23.94 6.98
C SER A 7 10.77 -22.46 7.05
N ARG A 8 10.98 -21.74 5.95
CA ARG A 8 10.72 -20.29 5.86
C ARG A 8 9.54 -20.02 4.95
N ARG A 9 8.61 -19.17 5.39
CA ARG A 9 7.56 -18.60 4.54
C ARG A 9 7.50 -17.09 4.68
N ARG A 10 7.17 -16.42 3.59
CA ARG A 10 6.98 -14.97 3.50
C ARG A 10 5.51 -14.69 3.25
N ILE A 11 4.90 -13.83 4.05
CA ILE A 11 3.48 -13.46 3.97
C ILE A 11 3.40 -11.94 3.83
N ALA A 12 2.88 -11.47 2.71
CA ALA A 12 2.52 -10.07 2.55
C ALA A 12 1.15 -9.82 3.18
N VAL A 13 1.01 -8.72 3.91
CA VAL A 13 -0.24 -8.32 4.57
C VAL A 13 -0.53 -6.87 4.22
N THR A 14 -1.72 -6.64 3.69
CA THR A 14 -2.24 -5.32 3.38
C THR A 14 -3.75 -5.28 3.60
N GLY A 15 -4.37 -4.14 3.35
CA GLY A 15 -5.82 -4.04 3.40
C GLY A 15 -6.31 -2.64 3.08
N THR A 16 -7.59 -2.55 2.79
CA THR A 16 -8.28 -1.27 2.60
C THR A 16 -8.15 -0.37 3.83
N VAL A 17 -8.39 0.94 3.65
CA VAL A 17 -8.36 1.91 4.75
C VAL A 17 -9.26 1.41 5.89
N ARG A 18 -8.72 1.44 7.13
CA ARG A 18 -9.39 1.02 8.37
C ARG A 18 -9.87 -0.44 8.40
N SER A 19 -9.30 -1.31 7.58
CA SER A 19 -9.60 -2.76 7.57
C SER A 19 -9.17 -3.56 8.81
N GLY A 20 -8.50 -2.94 9.79
CA GLY A 20 -8.08 -3.63 11.02
C GLY A 20 -6.76 -4.39 10.91
N LYS A 21 -5.94 -4.15 9.87
CA LYS A 21 -4.64 -4.80 9.64
C LYS A 21 -3.73 -4.84 10.88
N THR A 22 -3.57 -3.71 11.57
CA THR A 22 -2.73 -3.62 12.77
C THR A 22 -3.27 -4.48 13.91
N VAL A 23 -4.59 -4.51 14.10
CA VAL A 23 -5.26 -5.35 15.11
C VAL A 23 -5.10 -6.83 14.76
N PHE A 24 -5.34 -7.19 13.50
CA PHE A 24 -5.17 -8.55 12.99
C PHE A 24 -3.75 -9.07 13.22
N LEU A 25 -2.73 -8.31 12.80
CA LEU A 25 -1.33 -8.72 12.99
C LEU A 25 -0.96 -8.80 14.46
N THR A 26 -1.36 -7.83 15.29
CA THR A 26 -1.09 -7.86 16.73
C THR A 26 -1.71 -9.07 17.40
N SER A 27 -2.98 -9.38 17.08
CA SER A 27 -3.68 -10.55 17.62
C SER A 27 -3.06 -11.86 17.14
N LEU A 28 -2.72 -11.97 15.84
CA LEU A 28 -2.05 -13.13 15.28
C LEU A 28 -0.70 -13.38 15.96
N ILE A 29 0.14 -12.34 16.08
CA ILE A 29 1.44 -12.43 16.78
C ILE A 29 1.22 -12.90 18.22
N ASN A 30 0.25 -12.31 18.93
CA ASN A 30 -0.03 -12.68 20.32
C ASN A 30 -0.47 -14.14 20.46
N HIS A 31 -1.38 -14.62 19.60
CA HIS A 31 -1.82 -16.02 19.58
C HIS A 31 -0.73 -17.02 19.18
N LEU A 32 0.29 -16.59 18.45
CA LEU A 32 1.45 -17.43 18.13
C LEU A 32 2.48 -17.45 19.26
N LEU A 33 2.73 -16.31 19.91
CA LEU A 33 3.66 -16.18 21.04
C LEU A 33 3.12 -16.88 22.29
N GLU A 34 1.86 -16.62 22.64
CA GLU A 34 1.17 -17.13 23.82
C GLU A 34 0.18 -18.23 23.40
N HIS A 35 0.68 -19.22 22.66
CA HIS A 35 -0.18 -20.19 22.01
C HIS A 35 -0.97 -21.05 23.03
N GLU A 36 -2.28 -20.81 23.07
CA GLU A 36 -3.26 -21.59 23.80
C GLU A 36 -4.12 -22.41 22.82
N PRO A 37 -3.92 -23.74 22.73
CA PRO A 37 -4.64 -24.58 21.78
C PRO A 37 -6.17 -24.42 21.85
N GLY A 38 -6.73 -24.26 23.06
CA GLY A 38 -8.18 -24.08 23.23
C GLY A 38 -8.77 -22.81 22.63
N ARG A 39 -7.93 -21.79 22.33
CA ARG A 39 -8.36 -20.50 21.76
C ARG A 39 -7.92 -20.30 20.32
N PHE A 40 -6.77 -20.85 19.94
CA PHE A 40 -6.23 -20.73 18.58
C PHE A 40 -5.89 -22.12 18.04
N ASN A 41 -6.87 -22.75 17.41
CA ASN A 41 -6.77 -24.13 16.92
C ASN A 41 -6.11 -24.19 15.53
N PHE A 42 -5.10 -25.04 15.37
CA PHE A 42 -4.56 -25.38 14.06
C PHE A 42 -5.27 -26.61 13.48
N ALA A 43 -5.37 -26.67 12.15
CA ALA A 43 -5.80 -27.88 11.46
C ALA A 43 -4.90 -29.06 11.88
N GLY A 44 -5.52 -30.18 12.28
CA GLY A 44 -4.80 -31.36 12.80
C GLY A 44 -4.33 -31.26 14.25
N GLY A 45 -4.69 -30.22 15.00
CA GLY A 45 -4.40 -30.11 16.44
C GLY A 45 -2.93 -29.85 16.77
N ALA A 46 -2.15 -29.36 15.80
CA ALA A 46 -0.76 -29.00 16.02
C ALA A 46 -0.64 -27.91 17.10
N LYS A 47 0.42 -27.98 17.91
CA LYS A 47 0.75 -27.00 18.93
C LYS A 47 1.98 -26.21 18.54
N ILE A 48 1.96 -24.92 18.82
CA ILE A 48 3.13 -24.04 18.71
C ILE A 48 3.86 -23.94 20.04
N THR A 49 5.19 -24.00 19.99
CA THR A 49 6.08 -23.80 21.15
C THR A 49 7.30 -22.98 20.74
N ASN A 50 8.00 -22.41 21.73
CA ASN A 50 9.24 -21.63 21.53
C ASN A 50 9.10 -20.49 20.50
N ALA A 51 7.92 -19.89 20.43
CA ALA A 51 7.65 -18.78 19.54
C ALA A 51 8.36 -17.52 20.02
N LYS A 52 9.03 -16.82 19.11
CA LYS A 52 9.69 -15.55 19.38
C LYS A 52 9.72 -14.67 18.14
N ILE A 53 9.67 -13.36 18.35
CA ILE A 53 9.96 -12.38 17.30
C ILE A 53 11.48 -12.29 17.15
N MET A 54 11.98 -12.47 15.94
CA MET A 54 13.40 -12.36 15.64
C MET A 54 13.81 -10.88 15.59
N PRO A 55 15.00 -10.53 16.10
CA PRO A 55 15.51 -9.16 16.02
C PRO A 55 15.64 -8.69 14.55
N VAL A 56 15.18 -7.48 14.28
CA VAL A 56 15.35 -6.74 13.02
C VAL A 56 15.87 -5.33 13.33
N PRO A 57 16.52 -4.62 12.40
CA PRO A 57 16.83 -3.20 12.56
C PRO A 57 15.59 -2.40 12.95
N GLN A 58 15.73 -1.41 13.86
CA GLN A 58 14.57 -0.71 14.46
C GLN A 58 13.68 -0.01 13.42
N GLU A 59 14.27 0.55 12.36
CA GLU A 59 13.60 1.43 11.40
C GLU A 59 12.48 0.76 10.60
N SER A 60 12.43 -0.58 10.57
CA SER A 60 11.39 -1.35 9.86
C SER A 60 10.60 -2.31 10.77
N ARG A 61 10.71 -2.15 12.10
CA ARG A 61 10.10 -3.08 13.07
C ARG A 61 8.61 -2.78 13.27
N PHE A 62 7.79 -3.83 13.18
CA PHE A 62 6.40 -3.78 13.63
C PHE A 62 6.32 -3.55 15.17
N ASN A 63 5.65 -2.48 15.61
CA ASN A 63 5.53 -2.10 17.03
C ASN A 63 4.54 -2.98 17.81
N TYR A 64 4.81 -4.28 17.86
CA TYR A 64 3.97 -5.27 18.53
C TYR A 64 3.67 -4.89 19.99
N ASP A 65 4.71 -4.57 20.78
CA ASP A 65 4.55 -4.30 22.21
C ASP A 65 3.64 -3.08 22.45
N GLY A 66 3.86 -1.98 21.70
CA GLY A 66 3.02 -0.79 21.81
C GLY A 66 1.56 -1.04 21.39
N TYR A 67 1.34 -1.81 20.31
CA TYR A 67 -0.01 -2.13 19.85
C TYR A 67 -0.74 -3.10 20.80
N ARG A 68 -0.03 -4.08 21.37
CA ARG A 68 -0.58 -5.00 22.38
C ARG A 68 -0.97 -4.24 23.65
N ASP A 69 -0.12 -3.33 24.11
CA ASP A 69 -0.39 -2.55 25.31
C ASP A 69 -1.58 -1.58 25.11
N ALA A 70 -1.74 -0.99 23.92
CA ALA A 70 -2.92 -0.18 23.58
C ALA A 70 -4.23 -1.00 23.67
N LEU A 71 -4.25 -2.21 23.10
CA LEU A 71 -5.41 -3.09 23.13
C LEU A 71 -5.74 -3.61 24.54
N SER A 72 -4.72 -3.98 25.31
CA SER A 72 -4.91 -4.66 26.61
C SER A 72 -5.09 -3.70 27.79
N ARG A 73 -4.38 -2.58 27.79
CA ARG A 73 -4.36 -1.62 28.92
C ARG A 73 -5.08 -0.32 28.58
N GLY A 74 -4.87 0.19 27.37
CA GLY A 74 -5.41 1.48 26.95
C GLY A 74 -6.91 1.45 26.65
N ARG A 75 -7.49 0.28 26.34
CA ARG A 75 -8.85 0.13 25.77
C ARG A 75 -9.05 0.99 24.52
N GLU A 76 -7.98 1.28 23.80
CA GLU A 76 -7.98 2.06 22.56
C GLU A 76 -7.49 1.20 21.40
N TRP A 77 -8.00 1.48 20.20
CA TRP A 77 -7.52 0.82 19.00
C TRP A 77 -6.10 1.31 18.64
N PRO A 78 -5.18 0.40 18.28
CA PRO A 78 -3.86 0.76 17.78
C PRO A 78 -3.94 1.77 16.64
N ARG A 79 -3.03 2.74 16.66
CA ARG A 79 -2.88 3.67 15.54
C ARG A 79 -2.52 2.89 14.27
N LYS A 80 -3.01 3.39 13.14
CA LYS A 80 -2.72 2.84 11.81
C LYS A 80 -1.21 2.76 11.57
N THR A 81 -0.75 1.64 10.99
CA THR A 81 0.65 1.50 10.55
C THR A 81 0.97 2.58 9.50
N ARG A 82 2.08 3.29 9.73
CA ARG A 82 2.51 4.45 8.94
C ARG A 82 3.38 4.01 7.78
N ASP A 83 4.42 3.23 8.07
CA ASP A 83 5.31 2.70 7.04
C ASP A 83 5.12 1.19 6.81
N SER A 84 5.77 0.70 5.77
CA SER A 84 5.99 -0.73 5.59
C SER A 84 6.86 -1.27 6.72
N SER A 85 6.56 -2.47 7.21
CA SER A 85 7.35 -3.12 8.25
C SER A 85 7.58 -4.59 7.94
N HIS A 86 8.71 -5.10 8.42
CA HIS A 86 9.10 -6.48 8.27
C HIS A 86 9.40 -7.07 9.65
N PHE A 87 8.91 -8.27 9.90
CA PHE A 87 9.24 -9.01 11.12
C PHE A 87 9.19 -10.50 10.87
N THR A 88 9.94 -11.26 11.66
CA THR A 88 9.97 -12.72 11.54
C THR A 88 9.55 -13.35 12.85
N LEU A 89 8.55 -14.20 12.81
CA LEU A 89 8.17 -15.09 13.90
C LEU A 89 8.86 -16.43 13.70
N ALA A 90 9.65 -16.84 14.68
CA ALA A 90 10.31 -18.12 14.67
C ALA A 90 9.73 -19.01 15.79
N PHE A 91 9.25 -20.21 15.44
CA PHE A 91 8.58 -21.12 16.37
C PHE A 91 8.74 -22.58 15.98
N ASN A 92 8.38 -23.49 16.88
CA ASN A 92 8.33 -24.92 16.62
C ASN A 92 6.88 -25.39 16.55
N ARG A 93 6.59 -26.34 15.65
CA ARG A 93 5.28 -27.01 15.58
C ARG A 93 5.40 -28.45 16.07
N SER A 94 4.41 -28.95 16.81
CA SER A 94 4.42 -30.32 17.34
C SER A 94 4.35 -31.42 16.28
N ASP A 95 3.80 -31.10 15.11
CA ASP A 95 3.70 -31.99 13.95
C ASP A 95 4.97 -31.99 13.09
N TRP A 96 5.86 -31.00 13.25
CA TRP A 96 7.13 -30.88 12.51
C TRP A 96 8.34 -30.99 13.45
N ARG A 97 8.52 -32.18 14.05
CA ARG A 97 9.42 -32.43 15.20
C ARG A 97 10.91 -32.14 14.95
N ALA A 98 11.34 -32.05 13.69
CA ALA A 98 12.74 -31.81 13.32
C ALA A 98 12.98 -30.46 12.62
N TRP A 99 11.97 -29.61 12.49
CA TRP A 99 12.07 -28.37 11.72
C TRP A 99 11.64 -27.16 12.54
N ARG A 100 12.45 -26.11 12.50
CA ARG A 100 12.04 -24.79 12.97
C ARG A 100 11.18 -24.12 11.90
N SER A 101 10.11 -23.45 12.29
CA SER A 101 9.28 -22.65 11.38
C SER A 101 9.63 -21.17 11.52
N GLU A 102 9.80 -20.48 10.40
CA GLU A 102 9.98 -19.03 10.32
C GLU A 102 8.91 -18.44 9.40
N LEU A 103 8.07 -17.56 9.95
CA LEU A 103 7.12 -16.75 9.19
C LEU A 103 7.62 -15.32 9.13
N HIS A 104 8.10 -14.91 7.97
CA HIS A 104 8.45 -13.55 7.65
C HIS A 104 7.19 -12.81 7.18
N PHE A 105 6.84 -11.73 7.86
CA PHE A 105 5.73 -10.86 7.48
C PHE A 105 6.26 -9.61 6.80
N PHE A 106 5.59 -9.22 5.72
CA PHE A 106 5.74 -7.93 5.07
C PHE A 106 4.41 -7.19 5.19
N ASP A 107 4.34 -6.24 6.12
CA ASP A 107 3.16 -5.43 6.39
C ASP A 107 3.29 -4.09 5.66
N PHE A 108 2.43 -3.76 4.70
CA PHE A 108 2.48 -2.47 3.99
C PHE A 108 1.15 -1.70 4.04
N PRO A 109 1.16 -0.35 3.96
CA PRO A 109 -0.06 0.46 4.05
C PRO A 109 -1.02 0.26 2.87
N GLY A 110 -2.32 0.36 3.14
CA GLY A 110 -3.38 0.19 2.14
C GLY A 110 -3.40 1.25 1.05
N GLU A 111 -2.96 2.47 1.34
CA GLU A 111 -2.84 3.56 0.37
C GLU A 111 -1.86 3.24 -0.75
N ARG A 112 -0.86 2.39 -0.48
CA ARG A 112 0.11 1.96 -1.51
C ARG A 112 -0.52 1.05 -2.57
N ILE A 113 -1.71 0.48 -2.30
CA ILE A 113 -2.36 -0.44 -3.24
C ILE A 113 -2.76 0.29 -4.53
N ALA A 114 -3.18 1.56 -4.46
CA ALA A 114 -3.55 2.33 -5.66
C ALA A 114 -2.37 2.51 -6.64
N ASP A 115 -1.13 2.42 -6.16
CA ASP A 115 0.07 2.45 -7.00
C ASP A 115 0.32 1.12 -7.74
N ALA A 116 -0.52 0.10 -7.60
CA ALA A 116 -0.49 -1.09 -8.45
C ALA A 116 -0.62 -0.74 -9.93
N ALA A 117 -1.38 0.31 -10.27
CA ALA A 117 -1.41 0.84 -11.62
C ALA A 117 -0.03 1.32 -12.10
N ILE A 118 0.76 1.98 -11.24
CA ILE A 118 2.13 2.39 -11.56
C ILE A 118 3.06 1.18 -11.69
N ALA A 119 2.85 0.13 -10.89
CA ALA A 119 3.63 -1.10 -10.99
C ALA A 119 3.41 -1.76 -12.36
N ALA A 120 2.15 -1.86 -12.79
CA ALA A 120 1.70 -2.48 -14.03
C ALA A 120 2.15 -1.73 -15.30
N HIS A 121 2.23 -0.39 -15.25
CA HIS A 121 2.57 0.43 -16.40
C HIS A 121 4.02 0.92 -16.34
N ALA A 122 4.89 0.44 -17.21
CA ALA A 122 6.27 0.94 -17.28
C ALA A 122 6.35 2.34 -17.91
N ASP A 123 5.44 2.65 -18.83
CA ASP A 123 5.33 3.92 -19.54
C ASP A 123 4.38 4.89 -18.82
N TYR A 124 4.77 6.17 -18.72
CA TYR A 124 3.95 7.19 -18.05
C TYR A 124 2.67 7.49 -18.84
N GLY A 125 2.72 7.47 -20.17
CA GLY A 125 1.56 7.72 -21.02
C GLY A 125 0.45 6.70 -20.80
N GLN A 126 0.82 5.42 -20.73
CA GLN A 126 -0.11 4.33 -20.42
C GLN A 126 -0.77 4.49 -19.04
N TRP A 127 0.01 4.82 -18.02
CA TRP A 127 -0.54 5.10 -16.68
C TRP A 127 -1.45 6.32 -16.68
N ALA A 128 -1.06 7.40 -17.39
CA ALA A 128 -1.84 8.62 -17.46
C ALA A 128 -3.21 8.36 -18.11
N ASP A 129 -3.22 7.65 -19.24
CA ASP A 129 -4.46 7.29 -19.95
C ASP A 129 -5.33 6.38 -19.07
N PHE A 130 -4.73 5.42 -18.35
CA PHE A 130 -5.44 4.56 -17.40
C PHE A 130 -6.15 5.34 -16.29
N ILE A 131 -5.45 6.30 -15.65
CA ILE A 131 -6.03 7.12 -14.59
C ILE A 131 -7.13 8.03 -15.15
N LEU A 132 -6.90 8.69 -16.28
CA LEU A 132 -7.89 9.59 -16.90
C LEU A 132 -9.16 8.84 -17.29
N GLN A 133 -9.02 7.67 -17.91
CA GLN A 133 -10.15 6.81 -18.25
C GLN A 133 -10.96 6.43 -17.00
N HIS A 134 -10.29 6.10 -15.90
CA HIS A 134 -10.97 5.81 -14.64
C HIS A 134 -11.76 7.02 -14.10
N LEU A 135 -11.17 8.23 -14.17
CA LEU A 135 -11.84 9.47 -13.75
C LEU A 135 -13.07 9.81 -14.62
N GLU A 136 -13.10 9.37 -15.89
CA GLU A 136 -14.22 9.62 -16.80
C GLU A 136 -15.35 8.58 -16.68
N ASN A 137 -15.04 7.35 -16.28
CA ASN A 137 -15.97 6.22 -16.35
C ASN A 137 -17.15 6.28 -15.36
N PHE A 138 -17.05 7.06 -14.29
CA PHE A 138 -18.09 7.14 -13.24
C PHE A 138 -18.53 8.57 -13.00
N GLU A 139 -19.83 8.76 -12.73
CA GLU A 139 -20.41 10.10 -12.55
C GLU A 139 -19.82 10.84 -11.36
N GLU A 140 -19.61 10.16 -10.23
CA GLU A 140 -19.01 10.74 -9.04
C GLU A 140 -17.59 11.23 -9.33
N TYR A 141 -16.81 10.47 -10.08
CA TYR A 141 -15.46 10.85 -10.47
C TYR A 141 -15.47 12.05 -11.42
N ARG A 142 -16.30 12.01 -12.48
CA ARG A 142 -16.43 13.14 -13.42
C ARG A 142 -16.76 14.44 -12.69
N ARG A 143 -17.65 14.39 -11.70
CA ARG A 143 -18.00 15.54 -10.86
C ARG A 143 -16.81 16.02 -10.02
N LEU A 144 -16.04 15.11 -9.42
CA LEU A 144 -14.89 15.46 -8.58
C LEU A 144 -13.66 15.90 -9.41
N SER A 145 -13.55 15.47 -10.66
CA SER A 145 -12.43 15.75 -11.56
C SER A 145 -12.68 16.89 -12.53
N SER A 146 -13.86 17.52 -12.53
CA SER A 146 -14.23 18.60 -13.46
C SER A 146 -13.15 19.67 -13.58
N ASP A 147 -12.71 20.23 -12.45
CA ASP A 147 -11.78 21.36 -12.44
C ASP A 147 -10.38 20.93 -12.90
N TYR A 148 -10.02 19.65 -12.71
CA TYR A 148 -8.76 19.12 -13.23
C TYR A 148 -8.81 19.08 -14.76
N PHE A 149 -9.88 18.52 -15.33
CA PHE A 149 -10.07 18.52 -16.78
C PHE A 149 -10.21 19.94 -17.37
N GLU A 150 -10.82 20.88 -16.66
CA GLU A 150 -10.85 22.28 -17.07
C GLU A 150 -9.46 22.94 -17.06
N ALA A 151 -8.64 22.67 -16.05
CA ALA A 151 -7.26 23.13 -16.01
C ALA A 151 -6.47 22.61 -17.23
N LEU A 152 -6.64 21.33 -17.58
CA LEU A 152 -5.96 20.72 -18.74
C LEU A 152 -6.38 21.30 -20.10
N ARG A 153 -7.50 22.01 -20.20
CA ARG A 153 -7.94 22.69 -21.43
C ARG A 153 -7.32 24.08 -21.60
N ARG A 154 -6.63 24.61 -20.58
CA ARG A 154 -6.04 25.96 -20.63
C ARG A 154 -4.82 25.96 -21.56
N PRO A 155 -4.71 26.93 -22.49
CA PRO A 155 -3.54 27.04 -23.35
C PRO A 155 -2.28 27.30 -22.52
N ARG A 156 -1.17 26.66 -22.86
CA ARG A 156 0.17 26.87 -22.25
C ARG A 156 0.20 26.67 -20.72
N ILE A 157 -0.64 25.78 -20.19
CA ILE A 157 -0.61 25.45 -18.76
C ILE A 157 0.73 24.80 -18.38
N GLY A 158 1.39 25.33 -17.35
CA GLY A 158 2.70 24.86 -16.92
C GLY A 158 2.63 23.57 -16.08
N ALA A 159 3.75 22.84 -15.99
CA ALA A 159 3.84 21.62 -15.19
C ALA A 159 3.41 21.83 -13.72
N MET A 160 3.77 22.98 -13.13
CA MET A 160 3.40 23.34 -11.75
C MET A 160 1.89 23.53 -11.55
N ASP A 161 1.22 24.15 -12.52
CA ASP A 161 -0.23 24.37 -12.46
C ASP A 161 -0.98 23.04 -12.60
N ILE A 162 -0.49 22.16 -13.50
CA ILE A 162 -1.05 20.83 -13.69
C ILE A 162 -0.92 19.98 -12.42
N THR A 163 0.28 19.93 -11.80
CA THR A 163 0.47 19.14 -10.57
C THR A 163 -0.32 19.74 -9.40
N ALA A 164 -0.43 21.07 -9.30
CA ALA A 164 -1.29 21.71 -8.31
C ALA A 164 -2.77 21.34 -8.49
N ALA A 165 -3.29 21.37 -9.73
CA ALA A 165 -4.65 20.93 -10.03
C ALA A 165 -4.86 19.45 -9.71
N TYR A 166 -3.85 18.60 -9.96
CA TYR A 166 -3.93 17.18 -9.64
C TYR A 166 -3.90 16.91 -8.14
N ARG A 167 -3.09 17.63 -7.36
CA ARG A 167 -3.14 17.57 -5.89
C ARG A 167 -4.49 17.99 -5.34
N ALA A 168 -5.10 19.03 -5.89
CA ALA A 168 -6.46 19.44 -5.53
C ALA A 168 -7.50 18.35 -5.85
N LEU A 169 -7.37 17.67 -7.00
CA LEU A 169 -8.17 16.49 -7.31
C LEU A 169 -7.99 15.37 -6.28
N MET A 170 -6.75 14.95 -6.00
CA MET A 170 -6.49 13.89 -5.03
C MET A 170 -7.01 14.24 -3.62
N TRP A 171 -6.96 15.52 -3.23
CA TRP A 171 -7.58 16.00 -1.99
C TRP A 171 -9.10 15.80 -1.98
N ARG A 172 -9.78 16.15 -3.08
CA ARG A 172 -11.22 15.92 -3.23
C ARG A 172 -11.55 14.43 -3.20
N LEU A 173 -10.80 13.60 -3.91
CA LEU A 173 -10.98 12.15 -3.87
C LEU A 173 -10.86 11.62 -2.43
N TYR A 174 -9.85 12.07 -1.69
CA TYR A 174 -9.63 11.69 -0.30
C TYR A 174 -10.79 12.08 0.61
N THR A 175 -11.22 13.35 0.57
CA THR A 175 -12.31 13.88 1.41
C THR A 175 -13.67 13.29 1.06
N HIS A 176 -13.85 12.81 -0.17
CA HIS A 176 -15.04 12.09 -0.62
C HIS A 176 -14.92 10.57 -0.51
N TYR A 177 -13.91 10.04 0.20
CA TYR A 177 -13.71 8.61 0.43
C TYR A 177 -13.52 7.76 -0.85
N MET A 178 -13.01 8.38 -1.91
CA MET A 178 -12.68 7.71 -3.18
C MET A 178 -11.25 7.13 -3.09
N PRO A 179 -11.06 5.80 -3.21
CA PRO A 179 -9.79 5.16 -2.87
C PRO A 179 -8.74 5.20 -3.98
N MET A 180 -9.10 5.57 -5.22
CA MET A 180 -8.13 5.67 -6.33
C MET A 180 -7.32 6.97 -6.25
N ILE A 181 -6.33 6.98 -5.34
CA ILE A 181 -5.41 8.10 -5.13
C ILE A 181 -3.99 7.59 -5.39
N SER A 182 -3.47 7.91 -6.58
CA SER A 182 -2.12 7.57 -7.02
C SER A 182 -1.50 8.81 -7.67
N PRO A 183 -0.27 9.22 -7.33
CA PRO A 183 0.70 8.53 -6.47
C PRO A 183 0.30 8.49 -4.98
N SER A 184 0.54 7.36 -4.32
CA SER A 184 0.21 7.18 -2.89
C SER A 184 0.98 8.12 -1.97
N THR A 185 2.06 8.77 -2.44
CA THR A 185 2.79 9.79 -1.66
C THR A 185 1.98 11.03 -1.34
N PHE A 186 0.86 11.23 -2.00
CA PHE A 186 -0.10 12.26 -1.64
C PHE A 186 -0.75 11.99 -0.27
N LEU A 187 -0.88 10.72 0.14
CA LEU A 187 -1.49 10.31 1.41
C LEU A 187 -0.46 9.93 2.47
N LEU A 188 0.69 9.40 2.05
CA LEU A 188 1.75 8.91 2.92
C LEU A 188 3.10 9.46 2.47
N ASP A 189 3.84 10.12 3.35
CA ASP A 189 5.19 10.55 3.00
C ASP A 189 6.14 9.37 2.68
N LEU A 190 7.39 9.68 2.31
CA LEU A 190 8.39 8.66 1.95
C LEU A 190 8.77 7.73 3.11
N ASN A 191 8.57 8.17 4.36
CA ASN A 191 8.81 7.40 5.58
C ASN A 191 7.50 6.82 6.15
N GLY A 192 6.42 6.83 5.36
CA GLY A 192 5.10 6.35 5.77
C GLY A 192 4.34 7.27 6.74
N GLY A 193 4.83 8.45 7.05
CA GLY A 193 4.10 9.43 7.85
C GLY A 193 2.78 9.82 7.17
N MET A 194 1.68 9.74 7.93
CA MET A 194 0.42 10.33 7.50
C MET A 194 0.56 11.85 7.53
N ILE A 195 0.31 12.52 6.41
CA ILE A 195 0.26 13.98 6.37
C ILE A 195 -1.06 14.40 7.04
N SER A 196 -0.97 14.99 8.24
CA SER A 196 -2.13 15.35 9.06
C SER A 196 -2.65 16.75 8.78
N GLY A 197 -3.98 16.90 8.70
CA GLY A 197 -4.66 18.19 8.56
C GLY A 197 -5.01 18.56 7.11
N GLU A 198 -6.14 19.26 6.95
CA GLU A 198 -6.62 19.78 5.65
C GLU A 198 -5.70 20.88 5.09
N THR A 199 -4.95 21.56 5.96
CA THR A 199 -4.10 22.70 5.63
C THR A 199 -2.75 22.35 5.00
N ASP A 200 -2.42 21.06 4.87
CA ASP A 200 -1.09 20.64 4.45
C ASP A 200 -1.04 20.08 3.01
N ILE A 201 -2.04 20.40 2.17
CA ILE A 201 -1.99 20.12 0.72
C ILE A 201 -0.68 20.62 0.07
N PRO A 202 -0.10 21.79 0.45
CA PRO A 202 1.18 22.23 -0.09
C PRO A 202 2.38 21.33 0.26
N SER A 203 2.33 20.56 1.36
CA SER A 203 3.39 19.61 1.72
C SER A 203 3.21 18.23 1.08
N ARG A 204 2.02 17.96 0.52
CA ARG A 204 1.72 16.72 -0.19
C ARG A 204 2.29 16.79 -1.61
N HIS A 205 2.77 15.65 -2.10
CA HIS A 205 3.35 15.55 -3.44
C HIS A 205 2.61 14.55 -4.31
N SER A 206 2.34 14.91 -5.57
CA SER A 206 1.92 13.96 -6.60
C SER A 206 3.14 13.27 -7.23
N GLY A 207 3.92 12.58 -6.39
CA GLY A 207 5.19 11.96 -6.79
C GLY A 207 6.24 12.07 -5.70
N LEU A 208 7.49 12.31 -6.09
CA LEU A 208 8.57 12.54 -5.13
C LEU A 208 8.61 14.02 -4.70
N PRO A 209 9.06 14.32 -3.47
CA PRO A 209 9.42 15.69 -3.11
C PRO A 209 10.51 16.23 -4.04
N PRO A 210 10.67 17.55 -4.16
CA PRO A 210 11.77 18.15 -4.92
C PRO A 210 13.13 17.62 -4.46
N ASP A 211 14.05 17.44 -5.40
CA ASP A 211 15.42 17.06 -5.05
C ASP A 211 16.15 18.20 -4.30
N PRO A 212 17.35 17.97 -3.71
CA PRO A 212 18.10 19.01 -3.00
C PRO A 212 18.48 20.23 -3.86
N LYS A 213 18.37 20.13 -5.19
CA LYS A 213 18.61 21.22 -6.14
C LYS A 213 17.30 21.95 -6.52
N GLY A 214 16.17 21.55 -5.95
CA GLY A 214 14.85 22.12 -6.20
C GLY A 214 14.18 21.61 -7.47
N VAL A 215 14.69 20.54 -8.10
CA VAL A 215 14.04 19.96 -9.30
C VAL A 215 12.73 19.30 -8.88
N PRO A 216 11.56 19.68 -9.44
CA PRO A 216 10.29 19.08 -9.07
C PRO A 216 10.27 17.57 -9.34
N GLY A 217 9.84 16.78 -8.37
CA GLY A 217 9.68 15.31 -8.47
C GLY A 217 8.24 14.86 -8.75
N GLU A 218 7.34 15.80 -9.00
CA GLU A 218 5.91 15.57 -9.17
C GLU A 218 5.51 15.33 -10.62
N PHE A 219 4.43 14.59 -10.80
CA PHE A 219 3.79 14.33 -12.09
C PHE A 219 2.28 14.25 -11.90
N ALA A 220 1.56 14.32 -13.02
CA ALA A 220 0.10 14.27 -13.06
C ALA A 220 -0.31 13.65 -14.40
N PRO A 221 -1.46 12.96 -14.48
CA PRO A 221 -1.86 12.27 -15.70
C PRO A 221 -2.27 13.26 -16.79
N LEU A 222 -1.51 13.31 -17.89
CA LEU A 222 -1.82 14.13 -19.06
C LEU A 222 -2.42 13.31 -20.20
N PRO A 223 -3.56 13.75 -20.79
CA PRO A 223 -4.15 13.11 -21.95
C PRO A 223 -3.20 13.17 -23.16
N GLY A 224 -3.33 12.18 -24.05
CA GLY A 224 -2.48 12.04 -25.24
C GLY A 224 -2.28 13.33 -26.05
N PRO A 225 -3.34 14.06 -26.45
CA PRO A 225 -3.20 15.31 -27.20
C PRO A 225 -2.36 16.36 -26.46
N GLN A 226 -2.57 16.51 -25.16
CA GLN A 226 -1.86 17.46 -24.30
C GLN A 226 -0.39 17.08 -24.13
N ARG A 227 -0.06 15.78 -24.13
CA ARG A 227 1.33 15.31 -24.15
C ARG A 227 2.05 15.69 -25.45
N LEU A 228 1.34 15.70 -26.59
CA LEU A 228 1.89 16.12 -27.89
C LEU A 228 2.07 17.64 -27.97
N GLU A 229 1.10 18.41 -27.44
CA GLU A 229 1.15 19.87 -27.42
C GLU A 229 2.17 20.42 -26.41
N ASN A 230 2.49 19.66 -25.35
CA ASN A 230 3.39 20.06 -24.27
C ASN A 230 4.52 19.03 -24.06
N PRO A 231 5.42 18.83 -25.05
CA PRO A 231 6.41 17.75 -25.03
C PRO A 231 7.42 17.89 -23.88
N GLU A 232 7.77 19.12 -23.48
CA GLU A 232 8.67 19.37 -22.35
C GLU A 232 8.04 18.94 -21.01
N THR A 233 6.77 19.31 -20.77
CA THR A 233 6.02 18.88 -19.59
C THR A 233 5.84 17.36 -19.58
N ALA A 234 5.52 16.76 -20.72
CA ALA A 234 5.39 15.31 -20.85
C ALA A 234 6.71 14.59 -20.54
N ALA A 235 7.85 15.10 -21.03
CA ALA A 235 9.16 14.55 -20.74
C ALA A 235 9.54 14.68 -19.26
N LEU A 236 9.22 15.82 -18.63
CA LEU A 236 9.41 16.03 -17.19
C LEU A 236 8.58 15.04 -16.38
N PHE A 237 7.29 14.88 -16.70
CA PHE A 237 6.42 13.94 -16.00
C PHE A 237 6.83 12.49 -16.22
N GLN A 238 7.28 12.11 -17.42
CA GLN A 238 7.87 10.78 -17.67
C GLN A 238 9.10 10.55 -16.80
N LYS A 239 10.01 11.51 -16.69
CA LYS A 239 11.20 11.43 -15.82
C LYS A 239 10.79 11.24 -14.35
N ASN A 240 9.85 12.05 -13.87
CA ASN A 240 9.39 12.04 -12.49
C ASN A 240 8.61 10.76 -12.14
N TYR A 241 7.77 10.30 -13.05
CA TYR A 241 7.09 9.00 -12.99
C TYR A 241 8.08 7.85 -12.87
N THR A 242 9.09 7.81 -13.75
CA THR A 242 10.13 6.77 -13.72
C THR A 242 10.90 6.77 -12.40
N ALA A 243 11.26 7.95 -11.90
CA ALA A 243 11.93 8.09 -10.62
C ALA A 243 11.04 7.61 -9.44
N TYR A 244 9.78 8.04 -9.40
CA TYR A 244 8.81 7.60 -8.39
C TYR A 244 8.60 6.08 -8.42
N ARG A 245 8.37 5.54 -9.61
CA ARG A 245 8.19 4.10 -9.83
C ARG A 245 9.39 3.32 -9.31
N LYS A 246 10.62 3.77 -9.59
CA LYS A 246 11.86 3.13 -9.12
C LYS A 246 12.04 3.23 -7.61
N THR A 247 11.75 4.37 -7.01
CA THR A 247 12.06 4.67 -5.61
C THR A 247 11.01 4.16 -4.63
N VAL A 248 9.72 4.23 -5.00
CA VAL A 248 8.60 3.96 -4.09
C VAL A 248 7.88 2.68 -4.47
N VAL A 249 7.50 2.54 -5.74
CA VAL A 249 6.59 1.47 -6.18
C VAL A 249 7.32 0.13 -6.31
N LEU A 250 8.38 0.06 -7.11
CA LEU A 250 9.06 -1.20 -7.39
C LEU A 250 9.64 -1.89 -6.13
N PRO A 251 10.24 -1.22 -5.14
CA PRO A 251 10.70 -1.88 -3.93
C PRO A 251 9.58 -2.62 -3.19
N LEU A 252 8.42 -1.96 -3.02
CA LEU A 252 7.24 -2.53 -2.36
C LEU A 252 6.69 -3.73 -3.14
N PHE A 253 6.46 -3.57 -4.44
CA PHE A 253 5.89 -4.63 -5.28
C PHE A 253 6.87 -5.79 -5.49
N ASN A 254 8.19 -5.55 -5.45
CA ASN A 254 9.18 -6.61 -5.46
C ASN A 254 9.16 -7.44 -4.18
N ASP A 255 8.92 -6.84 -3.01
CA ASP A 255 8.73 -7.59 -1.77
C ASP A 255 7.42 -8.38 -1.75
N LEU A 256 6.34 -7.79 -2.30
CA LEU A 256 5.09 -8.50 -2.55
C LEU A 256 5.31 -9.74 -3.44
N ARG A 257 5.99 -9.58 -4.58
CA ARG A 257 6.27 -10.68 -5.52
C ARG A 257 7.17 -11.77 -4.95
N ARG A 258 7.93 -11.53 -3.87
CA ARG A 258 8.71 -12.57 -3.16
C ARG A 258 7.89 -13.31 -2.09
N SER A 259 6.64 -12.92 -1.87
CA SER A 259 5.79 -13.47 -0.82
C SER A 259 5.11 -14.76 -1.26
N HIS A 260 5.10 -15.76 -0.39
CA HIS A 260 4.47 -17.07 -0.64
C HIS A 260 2.95 -17.03 -0.42
N ALA A 261 2.46 -16.03 0.30
CA ALA A 261 1.04 -15.76 0.48
C ALA A 261 0.81 -14.25 0.59
N LEU A 262 -0.39 -13.81 0.19
CA LEU A 262 -0.90 -12.46 0.36
C LEU A 262 -2.20 -12.52 1.17
N VAL A 263 -2.28 -11.70 2.22
CA VAL A 263 -3.52 -11.47 2.99
C VAL A 263 -3.97 -10.04 2.74
N VAL A 264 -5.19 -9.88 2.23
CA VAL A 264 -5.83 -8.57 1.99
C VAL A 264 -7.04 -8.42 2.91
N LEU A 265 -6.99 -7.48 3.85
CA LEU A 265 -8.13 -7.19 4.72
C LEU A 265 -9.07 -6.17 4.05
N VAL A 266 -10.36 -6.44 4.07
CA VAL A 266 -11.39 -5.59 3.45
C VAL A 266 -12.38 -5.11 4.50
N ASN A 267 -12.55 -3.79 4.62
CA ASN A 267 -13.54 -3.18 5.50
C ASN A 267 -14.92 -3.19 4.83
N ILE A 268 -15.66 -4.30 4.99
CA ILE A 268 -16.97 -4.48 4.35
C ILE A 268 -18.00 -3.41 4.78
N PRO A 269 -18.15 -3.04 6.07
CA PRO A 269 -19.09 -1.98 6.45
C PRO A 269 -18.82 -0.64 5.77
N GLU A 270 -17.56 -0.22 5.69
CA GLU A 270 -17.20 1.06 5.07
C GLU A 270 -17.33 1.02 3.54
N LEU A 271 -17.10 -0.16 2.95
CA LEU A 271 -17.33 -0.41 1.53
C LEU A 271 -18.81 -0.28 1.16
N LEU A 272 -19.69 -0.87 1.97
CA LEU A 272 -21.15 -0.79 1.77
C LEU A 272 -21.68 0.62 2.02
N ALA A 273 -21.14 1.33 3.02
CA ALA A 273 -21.55 2.69 3.34
C ALA A 273 -21.11 3.73 2.29
N GLY A 274 -20.02 3.47 1.55
CA GLY A 274 -19.47 4.40 0.57
C GLY A 274 -20.11 4.37 -0.82
N GLY A 275 -21.13 3.56 -1.03
CA GLY A 275 -21.87 3.50 -2.31
C GLY A 275 -21.12 2.80 -3.45
N VAL A 276 -21.71 2.88 -4.65
CA VAL A 276 -21.29 2.12 -5.83
C VAL A 276 -19.90 2.52 -6.33
N GLY A 277 -19.58 3.83 -6.33
CA GLY A 277 -18.27 4.33 -6.73
C GLY A 277 -17.14 3.70 -5.91
N ARG A 278 -17.19 3.88 -4.58
CA ARG A 278 -16.19 3.31 -3.66
C ARG A 278 -16.06 1.79 -3.79
N PHE A 279 -17.18 1.08 -3.99
CA PHE A 279 -17.16 -0.36 -4.23
C PHE A 279 -16.38 -0.72 -5.49
N ASN A 280 -16.70 -0.08 -6.61
CA ASN A 280 -16.05 -0.33 -7.89
C ASN A 280 -14.55 -0.03 -7.84
N ASP A 281 -14.16 1.03 -7.14
CA ASP A 281 -12.74 1.41 -7.03
C ASP A 281 -11.97 0.45 -6.15
N THR A 282 -12.55 0.06 -5.01
CA THR A 282 -11.94 -0.93 -4.14
C THR A 282 -11.75 -2.25 -4.90
N ARG A 283 -12.77 -2.67 -5.68
CA ARG A 283 -12.66 -3.84 -6.55
C ARG A 283 -11.56 -3.68 -7.59
N LYS A 284 -11.46 -2.53 -8.25
CA LYS A 284 -10.44 -2.26 -9.27
C LYS A 284 -9.03 -2.28 -8.69
N ILE A 285 -8.80 -1.53 -7.61
CA ILE A 285 -7.50 -1.41 -6.95
C ILE A 285 -7.02 -2.74 -6.37
N VAL A 286 -7.92 -3.52 -5.74
CA VAL A 286 -7.60 -4.88 -5.28
C VAL A 286 -7.34 -5.81 -6.46
N GLY A 287 -8.11 -5.70 -7.54
CA GLY A 287 -7.86 -6.46 -8.78
C GLY A 287 -6.47 -6.19 -9.36
N ASP A 288 -6.07 -4.92 -9.42
CA ASP A 288 -4.76 -4.50 -9.93
C ASP A 288 -3.63 -5.01 -9.03
N LEU A 289 -3.81 -4.98 -7.71
CA LEU A 289 -2.87 -5.59 -6.77
C LEU A 289 -2.70 -7.09 -7.00
N LEU A 290 -3.80 -7.81 -7.20
CA LEU A 290 -3.77 -9.24 -7.43
C LEU A 290 -3.12 -9.58 -8.78
N ALA A 291 -3.28 -8.74 -9.80
CA ALA A 291 -2.59 -8.91 -11.08
C ALA A 291 -1.05 -8.77 -10.95
N GLU A 292 -0.58 -7.99 -9.96
CA GLU A 292 0.85 -7.84 -9.66
C GLU A 292 1.41 -8.99 -8.79
N TYR A 293 0.58 -9.94 -8.35
CA TYR A 293 0.96 -11.02 -7.45
C TYR A 293 0.68 -12.41 -8.03
N ASP A 294 1.76 -13.17 -8.30
CA ASP A 294 1.69 -14.58 -8.67
C ASP A 294 2.40 -15.48 -7.63
N PRO A 295 1.65 -16.18 -6.75
CA PRO A 295 2.23 -17.07 -5.75
C PRO A 295 2.92 -18.30 -6.35
N SER A 296 2.59 -18.70 -7.59
CA SER A 296 3.16 -19.90 -8.21
C SER A 296 4.66 -19.76 -8.51
N THR A 297 5.14 -18.52 -8.65
CA THR A 297 6.56 -18.20 -8.87
C THR A 297 7.42 -18.38 -7.62
N ASN A 298 6.80 -18.50 -6.43
CA ASN A 298 7.48 -18.68 -5.16
C ASN A 298 7.24 -20.11 -4.64
N THR A 299 7.96 -21.07 -5.23
CA THR A 299 7.88 -22.46 -4.78
C THR A 299 8.59 -22.63 -3.44
N LEU A 300 7.93 -23.34 -2.54
CA LEU A 300 8.57 -23.86 -1.34
C LEU A 300 9.57 -24.92 -1.81
N LEU A 301 10.85 -24.77 -1.44
CA LEU A 301 11.73 -25.93 -1.41
C LEU A 301 11.08 -26.93 -0.46
N LYS A 302 10.60 -28.05 -1.02
CA LYS A 302 10.00 -29.15 -0.25
C LYS A 302 11.03 -29.79 0.66
#